data_AF-A0A2N6NMG3-F1
#
_entry.id   AF-A0A2N6NMG3-F1
#
_cell.length_a   1.000
_cell.length_b   1.000
_cell.length_c   1.000
_cell.angle_alpha   90.00
_cell.angle_beta   90.00
_cell.angle_gamma   90.00
#
_symmetry.space_group_name_H-M   'P 1'
#
loop_
_entity.id
_entity.type
_entity.pdbx_description
1 polymer ?
#
loop_
_entity_poly.entity_id
_entity_poly.type
_entity_poly.pdbx_seq_one_letter_code
_entity_poly.pdbx_strand_id
1 'polypeptide(L)'
;MSLQEKRHAMKSNSQPKTGSGAYILTSVLPAAYRSAAIIPPSRVPSLDAEATYLAFYTMVVSLIWLNANDLSHPKLNRYLQRLNADKNLGSERTELTLKRMERQGYVVRKVDRPPVGHEGEETVTWHVGPRAKEEVGVDGVMGFVREVYGEPSDDLETKLRSSLGIKQPRAEGTEDADGDTVM
;
A
#
# COMPACT_ATOMS: atom_id res chain seq x y z
N MET A 1 -13.02 12.20 63.96
CA MET A 1 -12.99 12.41 62.49
C MET A 1 -13.10 11.07 61.80
N SER A 2 -14.19 10.86 61.07
CA SER A 2 -14.48 9.61 60.37
C SER A 2 -13.55 9.41 59.17
N LEU A 3 -13.20 8.16 58.86
CA LEU A 3 -12.39 7.77 57.69
C LEU A 3 -13.02 8.24 56.36
N GLN A 4 -14.33 8.47 56.32
CA GLN A 4 -15.02 9.01 55.16
C GLN A 4 -14.76 10.51 54.95
N GLU A 5 -14.67 11.30 56.03
CA GLU A 5 -14.34 12.74 55.93
C GLU A 5 -12.91 12.96 55.43
N LYS A 6 -11.96 12.11 55.85
CA LYS A 6 -10.59 12.12 55.33
C LYS A 6 -10.50 11.77 53.84
N ARG A 7 -11.38 10.91 53.33
CA ARG A 7 -11.43 10.54 51.89
C ARG A 7 -12.06 11.64 51.03
N HIS A 8 -13.02 12.39 51.55
CA HIS A 8 -13.64 13.50 50.82
C HIS A 8 -12.70 14.71 50.71
N ALA A 9 -11.90 15.00 51.74
CA ALA A 9 -10.91 16.08 51.70
C ALA A 9 -9.84 15.87 50.62
N MET A 10 -9.40 14.61 50.41
CA MET A 10 -8.39 14.28 49.39
C MET A 10 -8.90 14.37 47.93
N LYS A 11 -10.22 14.33 47.70
CA LYS A 11 -10.80 14.48 46.36
C LYS A 11 -11.02 15.94 45.95
N SER A 12 -10.91 16.89 46.88
CA SER A 12 -11.25 18.29 46.64
C SER A 12 -10.09 19.20 46.21
N ASN A 13 -8.85 18.68 46.14
CA ASN A 13 -7.67 19.49 45.81
C ASN A 13 -7.13 19.29 44.38
N SER A 14 -7.92 18.74 43.46
CA SER A 14 -7.55 18.72 42.04
C SER A 14 -7.99 20.02 41.37
N GLN A 15 -7.15 21.05 41.42
CA GLN A 15 -7.27 22.11 40.43
C GLN A 15 -7.12 21.48 39.03
N PRO A 16 -7.98 21.83 38.07
CA PRO A 16 -7.82 21.35 36.70
C PRO A 16 -6.51 21.95 36.17
N LYS A 17 -5.56 21.09 35.79
CA LYS A 17 -4.38 21.52 35.04
C LYS A 17 -4.87 22.00 33.66
N THR A 18 -5.14 23.29 33.54
CA THR A 18 -5.56 23.93 32.29
C THR A 18 -4.35 24.05 31.37
N GLY A 19 -4.12 23.02 30.57
CA GLY A 19 -3.08 23.00 29.55
C GLY A 19 -2.67 21.57 29.25
N SER A 20 -2.75 21.15 27.99
CA SER A 20 -2.46 19.78 27.55
C SER A 20 -1.01 19.34 27.79
N GLY A 21 -0.12 20.22 28.25
CA GLY A 21 1.31 19.95 28.41
C GLY A 21 1.99 19.55 27.09
N ALA A 22 1.30 19.73 25.96
CA ALA A 22 1.75 19.31 24.65
C ALA A 22 2.46 20.48 23.97
N TYR A 23 3.74 20.28 23.70
CA TYR A 23 4.55 21.19 22.92
C TYR A 23 4.69 20.61 21.52
N ILE A 24 4.35 21.39 20.50
CA ILE A 24 4.60 21.03 19.10
C ILE A 24 5.79 21.84 18.64
N LEU A 25 6.81 21.15 18.11
CA LEU A 25 7.95 21.80 17.49
C LEU A 25 7.50 22.45 16.18
N THR A 26 7.70 23.76 16.04
CA THR A 26 7.37 24.51 14.81
C THR A 26 8.62 25.12 14.21
N SER A 27 8.67 25.19 12.88
CA SER A 27 9.79 25.79 12.16
C SER A 27 9.76 27.31 12.27
N VAL A 28 10.90 27.90 12.63
CA VAL A 28 11.11 29.37 12.67
C VAL A 28 11.41 29.97 11.29
N LEU A 29 11.50 29.14 10.24
CA LEU A 29 11.80 29.60 8.89
C LEU A 29 10.62 30.37 8.27
N PRO A 30 10.88 31.48 7.54
CA PRO A 30 9.87 32.17 6.73
C PRO A 30 9.19 31.23 5.74
N ALA A 31 7.93 31.51 5.36
CA ALA A 31 7.12 30.62 4.52
C ALA A 31 7.80 30.21 3.20
N ALA A 32 8.57 31.12 2.59
CA ALA A 32 9.35 30.85 1.38
C ALA A 32 10.43 29.75 1.52
N TYR A 33 10.85 29.45 2.76
CA TYR A 33 11.83 28.41 3.09
C TYR A 33 11.21 27.22 3.83
N ARG A 34 9.87 27.17 3.93
CA ARG A 34 9.14 26.01 4.46
C ARG A 34 8.82 24.97 3.38
N SER A 35 8.98 25.32 2.10
CA SER A 35 8.99 24.33 1.04
C SER A 35 10.25 23.49 1.19
N ALA A 36 10.06 22.22 1.58
CA ALA A 36 11.06 21.23 1.23
C ALA A 36 11.06 21.18 -0.30
N ALA A 37 11.99 21.89 -0.95
CA ALA A 37 12.36 21.53 -2.30
C ALA A 37 12.67 20.04 -2.23
N ILE A 38 11.97 19.21 -3.00
CA ILE A 38 12.20 17.78 -3.02
C ILE A 38 13.67 17.62 -3.42
N ILE A 39 14.54 17.40 -2.43
CA ILE A 39 15.97 17.19 -2.68
C ILE A 39 16.02 15.77 -3.23
N PRO A 40 16.31 15.58 -4.52
CA PRO A 40 16.44 14.23 -5.05
C PRO A 40 17.58 13.53 -4.30
N PRO A 41 17.46 12.24 -4.01
CA PRO A 41 18.50 11.50 -3.29
C PRO A 41 19.86 11.70 -3.98
N SER A 42 20.93 11.84 -3.19
CA SER A 42 22.25 12.25 -3.68
C SER A 42 22.97 11.21 -4.56
N ARG A 43 22.31 10.10 -4.91
CA ARG A 43 22.88 8.98 -5.66
C ARG A 43 21.85 8.39 -6.62
N VAL A 44 21.39 9.20 -7.57
CA VAL A 44 20.61 8.73 -8.72
C VAL A 44 21.52 8.67 -9.95
N PRO A 45 21.55 7.56 -10.72
CA PRO A 45 22.33 7.47 -11.95
C PRO A 45 21.82 8.46 -13.02
N SER A 46 20.49 8.56 -13.19
CA SER A 46 19.78 9.53 -14.02
C SER A 46 18.29 9.57 -13.63
N LEU A 47 17.61 10.70 -13.87
CA LEU A 47 16.17 10.85 -13.62
C LEU A 47 15.33 9.81 -14.39
N ASP A 48 15.74 9.51 -15.62
CA ASP A 48 15.08 8.53 -16.48
C ASP A 48 15.20 7.10 -15.92
N ALA A 49 16.37 6.74 -15.37
CA ALA A 49 16.57 5.44 -14.73
C ALA A 49 15.72 5.29 -13.46
N GLU A 50 15.54 6.37 -12.68
CA GLU A 50 14.67 6.37 -11.52
C GLU A 50 13.19 6.23 -11.91
N ALA A 51 12.74 7.02 -12.89
CA ALA A 51 11.37 6.92 -13.41
C ALA A 51 11.07 5.52 -13.96
N THR A 52 12.03 4.92 -14.68
CA THR A 52 11.92 3.56 -15.20
C THR A 52 11.81 2.53 -14.08
N TYR A 53 12.64 2.66 -13.04
CA TYR A 53 12.58 1.78 -11.88
C TYR A 53 11.26 1.92 -11.11
N LEU A 54 10.78 3.16 -10.96
CA LEU A 54 9.52 3.49 -10.30
C LEU A 54 8.32 2.90 -11.02
N ALA A 55 8.25 3.11 -12.33
CA ALA A 55 7.24 2.50 -13.17
C ALA A 55 7.30 0.97 -13.09
N PHE A 56 8.50 0.39 -13.12
CA PHE A 56 8.67 -1.06 -13.07
C PHE A 56 8.19 -1.67 -11.75
N TYR A 57 8.63 -1.16 -10.60
CA TYR A 57 8.21 -1.73 -9.32
C TYR A 57 6.71 -1.53 -9.09
N THR A 58 6.15 -0.38 -9.49
CA THR A 58 4.72 -0.08 -9.34
C THR A 58 3.88 -1.05 -10.18
N MET A 59 4.33 -1.34 -11.41
CA MET A 59 3.69 -2.30 -12.30
C MET A 59 3.74 -3.72 -11.72
N VAL A 60 4.91 -4.20 -11.28
CA VAL A 60 5.06 -5.55 -10.70
C VAL A 60 4.19 -5.70 -9.43
N VAL A 61 4.22 -4.70 -8.53
CA VAL A 61 3.40 -4.70 -7.32
C VAL A 61 1.92 -4.74 -7.67
N SER A 62 1.48 -3.94 -8.65
CA SER A 62 0.10 -3.94 -9.14
C SER A 62 -0.32 -5.31 -9.68
N LEU A 63 0.53 -5.97 -10.47
CA LEU A 63 0.25 -7.32 -10.95
C LEU A 63 0.07 -8.33 -9.82
N ILE A 64 0.89 -8.27 -8.77
CA ILE A 64 0.77 -9.19 -7.63
C ILE A 64 -0.53 -8.90 -6.86
N TRP A 65 -0.85 -7.63 -6.60
CA TRP A 65 -2.10 -7.22 -5.94
C TRP A 65 -3.35 -7.67 -6.70
N LEU A 66 -3.38 -7.48 -8.02
CA LEU A 66 -4.50 -7.89 -8.88
C LEU A 66 -4.66 -9.41 -8.97
N ASN A 67 -3.65 -10.18 -8.56
CA ASN A 67 -3.70 -11.64 -8.44
C ASN A 67 -3.88 -12.08 -6.98
N ALA A 68 -4.68 -11.35 -6.20
CA ALA A 68 -4.98 -11.66 -4.80
C ALA A 68 -3.72 -11.80 -3.91
N ASN A 69 -2.69 -10.99 -4.19
CA ASN A 69 -1.41 -10.99 -3.47
C ASN A 69 -0.61 -12.32 -3.57
N ASP A 70 -0.91 -13.17 -4.55
CA ASP A 70 -0.18 -14.40 -4.82
C ASP A 70 0.04 -14.59 -6.32
N LEU A 71 1.31 -14.60 -6.74
CA LEU A 71 1.68 -14.72 -8.15
C LEU A 71 2.79 -15.75 -8.36
N SER A 72 2.50 -16.81 -9.10
CA SER A 72 3.53 -17.80 -9.45
C SER A 72 4.60 -17.21 -10.37
N HIS A 73 5.85 -17.61 -10.18
CA HIS A 73 6.98 -17.17 -10.99
C HIS A 73 6.78 -17.34 -12.51
N PRO A 74 6.27 -18.47 -13.05
CA PRO A 74 6.01 -18.59 -14.49
C PRO A 74 4.94 -17.60 -14.99
N LYS A 75 3.93 -17.29 -14.17
CA LYS A 75 2.89 -16.31 -14.52
C LYS A 75 3.45 -14.88 -14.53
N LEU A 76 4.28 -14.53 -13.55
CA LEU A 76 5.00 -13.26 -13.51
C LEU A 76 5.89 -13.10 -14.74
N ASN A 77 6.69 -14.13 -15.07
CA ASN A 77 7.58 -14.09 -16.23
C ASN A 77 6.80 -13.86 -17.53
N ARG A 78 5.64 -14.51 -17.70
CA ARG A 78 4.76 -14.28 -18.86
C ARG A 78 4.29 -12.83 -18.96
N TYR A 79 3.96 -12.17 -17.86
CA TYR A 79 3.59 -10.75 -17.87
C TYR A 79 4.78 -9.86 -18.24
N LEU A 80 5.96 -10.12 -17.67
CA LEU A 80 7.18 -9.36 -17.94
C LEU A 80 7.64 -9.49 -19.40
N GLN A 81 7.50 -10.68 -19.99
CA GLN A 81 7.76 -10.91 -21.41
C GLN A 81 6.81 -10.09 -22.31
N ARG A 82 5.51 -10.04 -21.97
CA ARG A 82 4.53 -9.23 -22.72
C ARG A 82 4.83 -7.72 -22.60
N LEU A 83 5.40 -7.29 -21.49
CA LEU A 83 5.85 -5.92 -21.29
C LEU A 83 7.18 -5.61 -22.01
N ASN A 84 7.86 -6.61 -22.59
CA ASN A 84 9.23 -6.48 -23.09
C ASN A 84 10.19 -5.90 -22.03
N ALA A 85 10.05 -6.34 -20.77
CA ALA A 85 10.82 -5.82 -19.64
C ALA A 85 12.33 -5.84 -19.88
N ASP A 86 12.85 -6.89 -20.52
CA ASP A 86 14.28 -7.02 -20.84
C ASP A 86 14.81 -5.92 -21.77
N LYS A 87 13.95 -5.29 -22.57
CA LYS A 87 14.32 -4.18 -23.46
C LYS A 87 14.06 -2.82 -22.81
N ASN A 88 12.98 -2.72 -22.04
CA ASN A 88 12.51 -1.46 -21.45
C ASN A 88 13.22 -1.08 -20.15
N LEU A 89 13.83 -2.03 -19.44
CA LEU A 89 14.62 -1.77 -18.24
C LEU A 89 16.03 -1.20 -18.51
N GLY A 90 16.35 -0.93 -19.78
CA GLY A 90 17.61 -0.33 -20.19
C GLY A 90 18.81 -1.24 -19.89
N SER A 91 19.70 -0.78 -19.00
CA SER A 91 21.01 -1.40 -18.76
C SER A 91 20.99 -2.63 -17.84
N GLU A 92 19.90 -2.87 -17.10
CA GLU A 92 19.83 -3.97 -16.13
C GLU A 92 18.92 -5.10 -16.59
N ARG A 93 19.39 -6.34 -16.37
CA ARG A 93 18.58 -7.54 -16.61
C ARG A 93 17.41 -7.59 -15.65
N THR A 94 16.23 -7.98 -16.15
CA THR A 94 14.98 -8.10 -15.37
C THR A 94 15.16 -8.88 -14.07
N GLU A 95 15.93 -9.98 -14.09
CA GLU A 95 16.21 -10.78 -12.90
C GLU A 95 16.99 -10.03 -11.80
N LEU A 96 17.95 -9.18 -12.20
CA LEU A 96 18.72 -8.36 -11.26
C LEU A 96 17.84 -7.29 -10.63
N THR A 97 16.95 -6.69 -11.43
CA THR A 97 15.96 -5.72 -10.96
C THR A 97 14.98 -6.35 -9.98
N LEU A 98 14.50 -7.57 -10.24
CA LEU A 98 13.64 -8.32 -9.30
C LEU A 98 14.38 -8.66 -7.99
N LYS A 99 15.64 -9.10 -8.06
CA LYS A 99 16.47 -9.31 -6.86
C LYS A 99 16.70 -8.02 -6.08
N ARG A 100 16.87 -6.89 -6.76
CA ARG A 100 16.95 -5.57 -6.11
C ARG A 100 15.64 -5.23 -5.42
N MET A 101 14.50 -5.44 -6.07
CA MET A 101 13.18 -5.20 -5.49
C MET A 101 12.93 -6.07 -4.26
N GLU A 102 13.36 -7.33 -4.28
CA GLU A 102 13.31 -8.24 -3.13
C GLU A 102 14.15 -7.69 -1.96
N ARG A 103 15.41 -7.29 -2.24
CA ARG A 103 16.30 -6.69 -1.23
C ARG A 103 15.75 -5.40 -0.63
N GLN A 104 15.05 -4.60 -1.43
CA GLN A 104 14.45 -3.33 -1.00
C GLN A 104 13.09 -3.52 -0.30
N GLY A 105 12.55 -4.74 -0.25
CA GLY A 105 11.31 -5.04 0.45
C GLY A 105 10.03 -4.67 -0.33
N TYR A 106 10.12 -4.49 -1.64
CA TYR A 106 8.95 -4.29 -2.50
C TYR A 106 8.22 -5.60 -2.79
N VAL A 107 8.97 -6.70 -2.91
CA VAL A 107 8.43 -8.04 -3.17
C VAL A 107 9.06 -9.06 -2.25
N VAL A 108 8.35 -10.15 -1.98
CA VAL A 108 8.83 -11.29 -1.19
C VAL A 108 8.75 -12.52 -2.08
N ARG A 109 9.89 -13.18 -2.28
CA ARG A 109 9.98 -14.46 -2.98
C ARG A 109 9.79 -15.59 -1.97
N LYS A 110 8.72 -16.37 -2.12
CA LYS A 110 8.49 -17.58 -1.34
C LYS A 110 8.81 -18.78 -2.21
N VAL A 111 9.71 -19.62 -1.71
CA VAL A 111 10.11 -20.86 -2.35
C VAL A 111 9.52 -22.00 -1.53
N ASP A 112 8.61 -22.75 -2.13
CA ASP A 112 8.06 -23.95 -1.53
C ASP A 112 8.76 -25.15 -2.16
N ARG A 113 9.57 -25.83 -1.33
CA ARG A 113 10.33 -27.01 -1.73
C ARG A 113 9.69 -28.23 -1.06
N PRO A 114 9.37 -29.29 -1.81
CA PRO A 114 8.79 -30.49 -1.23
C PRO A 114 9.70 -31.09 -0.15
N PRO A 115 9.12 -31.76 0.87
CA PRO A 115 9.89 -32.43 1.91
C PRO A 115 10.86 -33.46 1.33
N VAL A 116 12.01 -33.63 2.00
CA VAL A 116 13.03 -34.60 1.62
C VAL A 116 12.41 -36.00 1.51
N GLY A 117 12.37 -36.55 0.28
CA GLY A 117 11.79 -37.87 -0.02
C GLY A 117 10.59 -37.86 -0.97
N HIS A 118 10.04 -36.69 -1.32
CA HIS A 118 9.03 -36.56 -2.36
C HIS A 118 9.62 -35.95 -3.64
N GLU A 119 9.41 -36.63 -4.79
CA GLU A 119 9.63 -36.01 -6.11
C GLU A 119 8.57 -34.94 -6.33
N GLY A 120 8.98 -33.67 -6.35
CA GLY A 120 8.14 -32.54 -6.71
C GLY A 120 8.99 -31.36 -7.13
N GLU A 121 8.48 -30.56 -8.07
CA GLU A 121 9.17 -29.36 -8.54
C GLU A 121 9.13 -28.24 -7.50
N GLU A 122 10.21 -27.46 -7.43
CA GLU A 122 10.28 -26.27 -6.59
C GLU A 122 9.29 -25.22 -7.13
N THR A 123 8.31 -24.84 -6.31
CA THR A 123 7.34 -23.81 -6.70
C THR A 123 7.74 -22.48 -6.08
N VAL A 124 7.84 -21.46 -6.94
CA VAL A 124 8.22 -20.11 -6.54
C VAL A 124 7.01 -19.20 -6.69
N THR A 125 6.58 -18.58 -5.59
CA THR A 125 5.50 -17.59 -5.56
C THR A 125 6.03 -16.23 -5.11
N TRP A 126 5.40 -15.17 -5.61
CA TRP A 126 5.75 -13.79 -5.35
C TRP A 126 4.60 -13.11 -4.61
N HIS A 127 4.95 -12.42 -3.54
CA HIS A 127 4.03 -11.66 -2.70
C HIS A 127 4.48 -10.21 -2.58
N VAL A 128 3.58 -9.32 -2.20
CA VAL A 128 3.89 -7.91 -1.95
C VAL A 128 4.65 -7.77 -0.63
N GLY A 129 5.79 -7.09 -0.68
CA GLY A 129 6.60 -6.80 0.50
C GLY A 129 6.09 -5.63 1.36
N PRO A 130 6.62 -5.46 2.58
CA PRO A 130 6.15 -4.45 3.53
C PRO A 130 6.32 -3.02 2.99
N ARG A 131 7.40 -2.74 2.25
CA ARG A 131 7.66 -1.41 1.71
C ARG A 131 6.69 -1.04 0.59
N ALA A 132 6.34 -1.99 -0.27
CA ALA A 132 5.36 -1.77 -1.33
C ALA A 132 3.96 -1.47 -0.79
N LYS A 133 3.60 -2.04 0.37
CA LYS A 133 2.32 -1.75 1.03
C LYS A 133 2.24 -0.30 1.51
N GLU A 134 3.36 0.26 1.96
CA GLU A 134 3.44 1.63 2.45
C GLU A 134 3.56 2.65 1.30
N GLU A 135 4.43 2.39 0.32
CA GLU A 135 4.74 3.37 -0.73
C GLU A 135 3.73 3.37 -1.89
N VAL A 136 3.13 2.21 -2.23
CA VAL A 136 2.15 2.10 -3.31
C VAL A 136 0.73 1.96 -2.74
N GLY A 137 0.55 1.02 -1.82
CA GLY A 137 -0.75 0.74 -1.22
C GLY A 137 -1.83 0.30 -2.22
N VAL A 138 -3.05 0.11 -1.73
CA VAL A 138 -4.20 -0.29 -2.57
C VAL A 138 -4.62 0.86 -3.48
N ASP A 139 -4.62 2.08 -2.93
CA ASP A 139 -5.03 3.28 -3.66
C ASP A 139 -4.08 3.62 -4.80
N GLY A 140 -2.76 3.42 -4.62
CA GLY A 140 -1.79 3.61 -5.69
C GLY A 140 -1.96 2.60 -6.82
N VAL A 141 -2.28 1.33 -6.51
CA VAL A 141 -2.60 0.33 -7.54
C VAL A 141 -3.87 0.72 -8.29
N MET A 142 -4.92 1.18 -7.58
CA MET A 142 -6.15 1.63 -8.24
C MET A 142 -5.92 2.85 -9.13
N GLY A 143 -5.16 3.84 -8.65
CA GLY A 143 -4.78 5.02 -9.42
C GLY A 143 -3.97 4.65 -10.66
N PHE A 144 -3.00 3.75 -10.52
CA PHE A 144 -2.20 3.25 -11.63
C PHE A 144 -3.05 2.57 -12.70
N VAL A 145 -3.97 1.69 -12.32
CA VAL A 145 -4.85 1.00 -13.27
C VAL A 145 -5.78 1.99 -13.98
N ARG A 146 -6.33 2.97 -13.26
CA ARG A 146 -7.17 4.03 -13.87
C ARG A 146 -6.39 4.84 -14.89
N GLU A 147 -5.17 5.25 -14.56
CA GLU A 147 -4.33 6.02 -15.48
C GLU A 147 -3.96 5.21 -16.74
N VAL A 148 -3.62 3.93 -16.59
CA VAL A 148 -3.23 3.06 -17.72
C VAL A 148 -4.41 2.75 -18.65
N TYR A 149 -5.60 2.53 -18.10
CA TYR A 149 -6.80 2.20 -18.88
C TYR A 149 -7.60 3.45 -19.32
N GLY A 150 -7.31 4.62 -18.76
CA GLY A 150 -7.97 5.88 -19.08
C GLY A 150 -9.33 6.02 -18.40
N GLU A 151 -10.42 5.96 -19.17
CA GLU A 151 -11.76 6.24 -18.64
C GLU A 151 -12.23 5.13 -17.68
N PRO A 152 -12.55 5.48 -16.42
CA PRO A 152 -13.08 4.51 -15.47
C PRO A 152 -14.51 4.14 -15.90
N SER A 153 -14.66 2.93 -16.45
CA SER A 153 -15.98 2.32 -16.61
C SER A 153 -16.43 1.67 -15.31
N ASP A 154 -17.74 1.62 -15.07
CA ASP A 154 -18.30 0.95 -13.89
C ASP A 154 -17.92 -0.54 -13.83
N ASP A 155 -17.75 -1.18 -14.99
CA ASP A 155 -17.25 -2.55 -15.13
C ASP A 155 -15.79 -2.68 -14.68
N LEU A 156 -14.93 -1.73 -15.08
CA LEU A 156 -13.52 -1.70 -14.66
C LEU A 156 -13.42 -1.52 -13.14
N GLU A 157 -14.17 -0.59 -12.57
CA GLU A 157 -14.16 -0.30 -11.13
C GLU A 157 -14.68 -1.50 -10.32
N THR A 158 -15.72 -2.18 -10.81
CA THR A 158 -16.25 -3.40 -10.18
C THR A 158 -15.23 -4.54 -10.19
N LYS A 159 -14.58 -4.78 -11.34
CA LYS A 159 -13.53 -5.80 -11.48
C LYS A 159 -12.31 -5.49 -10.63
N LEU A 160 -11.92 -4.21 -10.56
CA LEU A 160 -10.76 -3.75 -9.80
C LEU A 160 -10.96 -3.97 -8.30
N ARG A 161 -12.12 -3.57 -7.76
CA ARG A 161 -12.46 -3.79 -6.35
C ARG A 161 -12.55 -5.27 -6.00
N SER A 162 -13.15 -6.07 -6.88
CA SER A 162 -13.22 -7.53 -6.73
C SER A 162 -11.83 -8.16 -6.67
N SER A 163 -10.94 -7.77 -7.59
CA SER A 163 -9.57 -8.30 -7.68
C SER A 163 -8.69 -7.92 -6.48
N LEU A 164 -8.95 -6.75 -5.87
CA LEU A 164 -8.25 -6.27 -4.67
C LEU A 164 -8.89 -6.74 -3.35
N GLY A 165 -10.00 -7.48 -3.41
CA GLY A 165 -10.72 -7.96 -2.22
C GLY A 165 -11.38 -6.86 -1.39
N ILE A 166 -11.62 -5.67 -1.99
CA ILE A 166 -12.29 -4.55 -1.32
C ILE A 166 -13.79 -4.87 -1.28
N LYS A 167 -14.31 -5.18 -0.09
CA LYS A 167 -15.76 -5.29 0.11
C LYS A 167 -16.40 -3.92 -0.17
N GLN A 168 -17.42 -3.88 -1.02
CA GLN A 168 -18.21 -2.66 -1.21
C GLN A 168 -18.75 -2.22 0.16
N PRO A 169 -18.66 -0.92 0.51
CA PRO A 169 -19.49 -0.41 1.60
C PRO A 169 -20.94 -0.66 1.17
N ARG A 170 -21.66 -1.45 1.97
CA ARG A 170 -23.10 -1.61 1.84
C ARG A 170 -23.68 -0.20 1.88
N ALA A 171 -24.40 0.20 0.84
CA ALA A 171 -25.17 1.44 0.89
C ALA A 171 -26.24 1.26 1.98
N GLU A 172 -25.96 1.75 3.19
CA GLU A 172 -26.97 2.01 4.20
C GLU A 172 -27.62 3.35 3.85
N GLY A 173 -28.88 3.33 3.43
CA GLY A 173 -29.60 4.57 3.12
C GLY A 173 -30.81 4.44 2.21
N THR A 174 -31.70 3.48 2.46
CA THR A 174 -33.14 3.64 2.15
C THR A 174 -33.93 2.96 3.28
N GLU A 175 -34.07 3.66 4.40
CA GLU A 175 -35.12 3.39 5.39
C GLU A 175 -36.39 4.14 4.97
N ASP A 176 -37.44 3.35 4.77
CA ASP A 176 -38.81 3.54 5.26
C ASP A 176 -39.63 4.76 4.81
N ALA A 177 -40.49 4.52 3.82
CA ALA A 177 -41.85 5.05 3.81
C ALA A 177 -42.75 4.20 2.89
N ASP A 178 -43.39 3.15 3.42
CA ASP A 178 -44.76 2.88 3.00
C ASP A 178 -45.57 2.42 4.21
N GLY A 179 -46.45 3.32 4.64
CA GLY A 179 -47.24 3.21 5.84
C GLY A 179 -48.38 2.24 5.67
N ASP A 180 -48.46 1.32 6.63
CA ASP A 180 -49.66 0.59 6.98
C ASP A 180 -50.89 1.51 7.00
N THR A 181 -51.77 1.34 6.01
CA THR A 181 -53.16 1.84 6.07
C THR A 181 -54.06 0.71 5.62
N VAL A 182 -54.48 -0.13 6.56
CA VAL A 182 -55.60 -1.06 6.37
C VAL A 182 -56.61 -0.85 7.49
N MET A 183 -57.73 -0.22 7.11
CA MET A 183 -59.10 -0.29 7.65
C MET A 183 -59.31 -0.14 9.16
#